data_AF-A0AAW1QAL5-F1
#
_entry.id   AF-A0AAW1QAL5-F1
#
_cell.length_a   1.000
_cell.length_b   1.000
_cell.length_c   1.000
_cell.angle_alpha   90.00
_cell.angle_beta   90.00
_cell.angle_gamma   90.00
#
_symmetry.space_group_name_H-M   'P 1'
#
loop_
_entity.id
_entity.type
_entity.pdbx_description
1 polymer ?
#
loop_
_entity_poly.entity_id
_entity_poly.type
_entity_poly.pdbx_seq_one_letter_code
_entity_poly.pdbx_strand_id
1 'polypeptide(L)'
;MELQGEMVGNDGQVVEEGSALRRSSVHVVTAEEAATGKYSIDEVVLPLPGTNISLPKHDTAQVYQRLADLDSISLGSSPHSVKEFSMTSLTGDYRHLLHRPRNLTWRQFGYSQPDEDLLSKDNVIQELPTSNQAASTGAETVALEEAPFQALHLTFSLPSSCYATMLIRELTKQQTSVAAQKSHSKAA
;
A
#
# COMPACT_ATOMS: atom_id res chain seq x y z
N MET A 1 19.47 -2.38 -1.38
CA MET A 1 18.55 -2.85 -2.45
C MET A 1 19.03 -2.20 -3.72
N GLU A 2 19.29 -2.98 -4.76
CA GLU A 2 19.81 -2.47 -6.04
C GLU A 2 18.62 -1.98 -6.88
N LEU A 3 18.53 -0.68 -7.14
CA LEU A 3 17.42 -0.06 -7.87
C LEU A 3 17.74 0.20 -9.35
N GLN A 4 18.86 -0.32 -9.85
CA GLN A 4 19.29 -0.08 -11.22
C GLN A 4 18.23 -0.57 -12.21
N GLY A 5 17.83 0.29 -13.14
CA GLY A 5 16.83 -0.02 -14.17
C GLY A 5 15.38 0.05 -13.71
N GLU A 6 15.13 0.30 -12.42
CA GLU A 6 13.79 0.60 -11.92
C GLU A 6 13.31 1.96 -12.42
N MET A 7 11.99 2.14 -12.45
CA MET A 7 11.38 3.42 -12.80
C MET A 7 10.99 4.15 -11.52
N VAL A 8 11.33 5.43 -11.43
CA VAL A 8 10.97 6.30 -10.30
C VAL A 8 10.11 7.46 -10.76
N GLY A 9 9.08 7.78 -9.98
CA GLY A 9 8.21 8.93 -10.23
C GLY A 9 8.77 10.17 -9.55
N ASN A 10 8.90 11.29 -10.27
CA ASN A 10 9.33 12.55 -9.67
C ASN A 10 8.11 13.32 -9.13
N ASP A 11 7.68 12.99 -7.92
CA ASP A 11 6.54 13.65 -7.23
C ASP A 11 6.92 14.99 -6.57
N GLY A 12 8.16 15.47 -6.78
CA GLY A 12 8.75 16.63 -6.11
C GLY A 12 8.13 18.00 -6.41
N GLN A 13 7.03 18.07 -7.15
CA GLN A 13 6.16 19.24 -7.17
C GLN A 13 4.74 18.79 -6.85
N VAL A 14 4.15 19.36 -5.80
CA VAL A 14 2.73 19.27 -5.52
C VAL A 14 2.01 19.97 -6.68
N VAL A 15 1.69 19.24 -7.73
CA VAL A 15 0.89 19.70 -8.86
C VAL A 15 -0.30 18.75 -9.02
N GLU A 16 -1.44 19.36 -9.31
CA GLU A 16 -2.77 18.76 -9.30
C GLU A 16 -2.86 17.37 -9.95
N GLU A 17 -3.75 16.56 -9.38
CA GLU A 17 -4.02 15.18 -9.77
C GLU A 17 -4.47 15.07 -11.24
N GLY A 18 -3.58 14.53 -12.08
CA GLY A 18 -3.90 14.10 -13.43
C GLY A 18 -2.92 13.05 -13.93
N SER A 19 -3.43 11.94 -14.48
CA SER A 19 -2.61 10.83 -15.02
C SER A 19 -1.66 11.26 -16.14
N ALA A 20 -1.96 12.36 -16.83
CA ALA A 20 -1.10 12.89 -17.90
C ALA A 20 0.22 13.47 -17.38
N LEU A 21 0.21 14.20 -16.25
CA LEU A 21 1.44 14.79 -15.68
C LEU A 21 2.34 13.72 -15.06
N ARG A 22 1.75 12.71 -14.38
CA ARG A 22 2.48 11.57 -13.80
C ARG A 22 3.27 10.79 -14.84
N ARG A 23 2.77 10.72 -16.07
CA ARG A 23 3.45 10.00 -17.17
C ARG A 23 4.70 10.72 -17.69
N SER A 24 4.72 12.06 -17.65
CA SER A 24 5.86 12.85 -18.13
C SER A 24 7.04 12.96 -17.14
N SER A 25 6.85 12.51 -15.89
CA SER A 25 7.83 12.67 -14.80
C SER A 25 8.53 11.38 -14.39
N VAL A 26 8.43 10.30 -15.19
CA VAL A 26 9.05 9.00 -14.88
C VAL A 26 10.47 8.93 -15.41
N HIS A 27 11.38 8.47 -14.56
CA HIS A 27 12.81 8.33 -14.86
C HIS A 27 13.27 6.89 -14.62
N VAL A 28 14.17 6.39 -15.47
CA VAL A 28 14.78 5.07 -15.29
C VAL A 28 16.10 5.24 -14.55
N VAL A 29 16.21 4.65 -13.36
CA VAL A 29 17.37 4.77 -12.47
C VAL A 29 18.61 4.18 -13.14
N THR A 30 19.69 4.97 -13.23
CA THR A 30 20.97 4.50 -13.78
C THR A 30 21.79 3.73 -12.73
N ALA A 31 22.82 3.01 -13.18
CA ALA A 31 23.72 2.29 -12.28
C ALA A 31 24.42 3.22 -11.28
N GLU A 32 24.80 4.42 -11.74
CA GLU A 32 25.45 5.44 -10.91
C GLU A 32 24.49 5.98 -9.85
N GLU A 33 23.24 6.29 -10.23
CA GLU A 33 22.23 6.80 -9.30
C GLU A 33 21.87 5.77 -8.24
N ALA A 34 21.75 4.49 -8.64
CA ALA A 34 21.55 3.38 -7.73
C ALA A 34 22.73 3.23 -6.76
N ALA A 35 23.98 3.34 -7.25
CA ALA A 35 25.18 3.27 -6.41
C ALA A 35 25.28 4.44 -5.41
N THR A 36 24.82 5.63 -5.80
CA THR A 36 24.75 6.79 -4.89
C THR A 36 23.59 6.75 -3.91
N GLY A 37 22.63 5.82 -4.08
CA GLY A 37 21.42 5.78 -3.26
C GLY A 37 20.53 7.01 -3.43
N LYS A 38 20.49 7.60 -4.64
CA LYS A 38 19.77 8.85 -4.93
C LYS A 38 18.25 8.72 -4.72
N TYR A 39 17.70 7.54 -4.97
CA TYR A 39 16.27 7.26 -4.91
C TYR A 39 15.95 6.21 -3.84
N SER A 40 14.78 6.34 -3.22
CA SER A 40 14.22 5.34 -2.30
C SER A 40 13.29 4.36 -3.02
N ILE A 41 13.07 3.19 -2.43
CA ILE A 41 12.06 2.23 -2.88
C ILE A 41 10.64 2.82 -2.87
N ASP A 42 10.38 3.83 -2.05
CA ASP A 42 9.08 4.52 -1.97
C ASP A 42 8.77 5.32 -3.25
N GLU A 43 9.80 5.70 -4.00
CA GLU A 43 9.68 6.46 -5.26
C GLU A 43 9.55 5.55 -6.49
N VAL A 44 9.73 4.24 -6.32
CA VAL A 44 9.63 3.28 -7.42
C VAL A 44 8.18 3.13 -7.88
N VAL A 45 7.99 3.25 -9.19
CA VAL A 45 6.70 3.12 -9.87
C VAL A 45 6.73 1.97 -10.87
N LEU A 46 5.59 1.28 -10.98
CA LEU A 46 5.36 0.26 -11.98
C LEU A 46 4.34 0.75 -13.03
N PRO A 47 4.50 0.37 -14.31
CA PRO A 47 3.60 0.80 -15.35
C PRO A 47 2.30 -0.01 -15.31
N LEU A 48 1.19 0.68 -15.52
CA LEU A 48 -0.08 0.09 -15.91
C LEU A 48 -0.10 0.02 -17.45
N PRO A 49 -0.37 -1.16 -18.04
CA PRO A 49 -0.30 -1.35 -19.49
C PRO A 49 -1.14 -0.33 -20.28
N GLY A 50 -0.55 0.17 -21.36
CA GLY A 50 -1.20 1.10 -22.29
C GLY A 50 -0.23 1.63 -23.34
N THR A 51 -0.70 2.57 -24.15
CA THR A 51 0.04 3.07 -25.32
C THR A 51 1.06 4.17 -25.02
N ASN A 52 0.95 4.84 -23.88
CA ASN A 52 1.81 5.97 -23.49
C ASN A 52 2.52 5.69 -22.16
N ILE A 53 3.20 4.54 -22.10
CA ILE A 53 4.03 4.10 -20.97
C ILE A 53 5.35 3.52 -21.48
N SER A 54 6.36 3.55 -20.61
CA SER A 54 7.62 2.83 -20.77
C SER A 54 7.62 1.64 -19.81
N LEU A 55 8.17 0.50 -20.25
CA LEU A 55 8.42 -0.64 -19.38
C LEU A 55 9.79 -0.51 -18.70
N PRO A 56 10.00 -1.12 -17.51
CA PRO A 56 11.32 -1.19 -16.88
C PRO A 56 12.35 -1.82 -17.81
N LYS A 57 13.63 -1.48 -17.66
CA LYS A 57 14.71 -2.01 -18.53
C LYS A 57 15.33 -3.31 -18.00
N HIS A 58 14.69 -3.97 -17.05
CA HIS A 58 15.12 -5.22 -16.43
C HIS A 58 14.07 -6.31 -16.59
N ASP A 59 14.30 -7.47 -15.98
CA ASP A 59 13.52 -8.69 -16.17
C ASP A 59 12.01 -8.53 -15.89
N THR A 60 11.60 -7.54 -15.08
CA THR A 60 10.18 -7.26 -14.85
C THR A 60 9.41 -6.96 -16.14
N ALA A 61 10.02 -6.35 -17.17
CA ALA A 61 9.33 -6.15 -18.46
C ALA A 61 8.90 -7.47 -19.11
N GLN A 62 9.69 -8.53 -18.94
CA GLN A 62 9.35 -9.87 -19.45
C GLN A 62 8.18 -10.48 -18.67
N VAL A 63 8.03 -10.15 -17.39
CA VAL A 63 6.89 -10.58 -16.57
C VAL A 63 5.57 -10.00 -17.11
N TYR A 64 5.55 -8.73 -17.53
CA TYR A 64 4.37 -8.13 -18.15
C TYR A 64 3.95 -8.88 -19.41
N GLN A 65 4.90 -9.16 -20.31
CA GLN A 65 4.62 -9.88 -21.54
C GLN A 65 4.13 -11.30 -21.25
N ARG A 66 4.81 -12.03 -20.35
CA ARG A 66 4.45 -13.40 -19.98
C ARG A 66 3.04 -13.49 -19.40
N LEU A 67 2.67 -12.58 -18.48
CA LEU A 67 1.34 -12.57 -17.88
C LEU A 67 0.26 -12.26 -18.93
N ALA A 68 0.53 -11.31 -19.81
CA ALA A 68 -0.39 -10.98 -20.90
C ALA A 68 -0.58 -12.18 -21.86
N ASP A 69 0.50 -12.88 -22.22
CA ASP A 69 0.46 -14.05 -23.09
C ASP A 69 -0.32 -15.22 -22.46
N LEU A 70 -0.18 -15.44 -21.14
CA LEU A 70 -0.93 -16.47 -20.41
C LEU A 70 -2.45 -16.25 -20.52
N ASP A 71 -2.89 -14.99 -20.52
CA ASP A 71 -4.29 -14.61 -20.66
C ASP A 71 -4.70 -14.36 -22.12
N SER A 72 -3.80 -14.61 -23.09
CA SER A 72 -4.00 -14.31 -24.52
C SER A 72 -4.31 -12.83 -24.81
N ILE A 73 -3.78 -11.93 -23.99
CA ILE A 73 -3.90 -10.48 -24.13
C ILE A 73 -2.67 -9.95 -24.86
N SER A 74 -2.88 -9.26 -25.98
CA SER A 74 -1.81 -8.54 -26.67
C SER A 74 -1.64 -7.14 -26.06
N LEU A 75 -0.43 -6.80 -25.59
CA LEU A 75 -0.15 -5.48 -25.02
C LEU A 75 0.01 -4.38 -26.09
N GLY A 76 0.48 -4.74 -27.29
CA GLY A 76 0.73 -3.81 -28.40
C GLY A 76 -0.35 -3.77 -29.48
N SER A 77 -1.35 -4.63 -29.40
CA SER A 77 -2.44 -4.71 -30.37
C SER A 77 -3.73 -5.09 -29.66
N SER A 78 -4.87 -4.80 -30.26
CA SER A 78 -6.14 -5.33 -29.77
C SER A 78 -6.94 -5.91 -30.92
N PRO A 79 -7.39 -7.17 -30.81
CA PRO A 79 -8.30 -7.76 -31.77
C PRO A 79 -9.76 -7.32 -31.52
N HIS A 80 -10.03 -6.51 -30.49
CA HIS A 80 -11.39 -6.19 -30.10
C HIS A 80 -12.01 -5.13 -31.02
N SER A 81 -13.23 -5.39 -31.49
CA SER A 81 -13.94 -4.52 -32.44
C SER A 81 -14.43 -3.21 -31.80
N VAL A 82 -14.59 -3.18 -30.47
CA VAL A 82 -15.01 -2.01 -29.71
C VAL A 82 -13.77 -1.31 -29.14
N LYS A 83 -13.60 -0.03 -29.50
CA LYS A 83 -12.41 0.75 -29.15
C LYS A 83 -12.25 0.91 -27.64
N GLU A 84 -13.32 1.12 -26.86
CA GLU A 84 -13.19 1.35 -25.41
C GLU A 84 -12.61 0.15 -24.65
N PHE A 85 -12.77 -1.07 -25.16
CA PHE A 85 -12.19 -2.27 -24.54
C PHE A 85 -10.87 -2.69 -25.21
N SER A 86 -10.37 -1.90 -26.16
CA SER A 86 -9.08 -2.14 -26.78
C SER A 86 -7.94 -1.72 -25.85
N MET A 87 -6.95 -2.61 -25.70
CA MET A 87 -5.66 -2.29 -25.07
C MET A 87 -5.00 -1.06 -25.70
N THR A 88 -5.17 -0.85 -27.01
CA THR A 88 -4.62 0.32 -27.71
C THR A 88 -5.38 1.61 -27.45
N SER A 89 -6.56 1.56 -26.83
CA SER A 89 -7.29 2.75 -26.37
C SER A 89 -6.94 3.14 -24.93
N LEU A 90 -6.27 2.26 -24.18
CA LEU A 90 -5.76 2.58 -22.85
C LEU A 90 -4.46 3.35 -23.01
N THR A 91 -4.38 4.52 -22.37
CA THR A 91 -3.15 5.31 -22.39
C THR A 91 -2.08 4.76 -21.45
N GLY A 92 -2.49 3.97 -20.45
CA GLY A 92 -1.63 3.51 -19.37
C GLY A 92 -1.36 4.61 -18.34
N ASP A 93 -0.72 4.24 -17.24
CA ASP A 93 -0.34 5.15 -16.15
C ASP A 93 0.82 4.53 -15.36
N TYR A 94 1.28 5.20 -14.31
CA TYR A 94 2.29 4.66 -13.39
C TYR A 94 1.73 4.66 -11.97
N ARG A 95 2.02 3.57 -11.24
CA ARG A 95 1.56 3.38 -9.87
C ARG A 95 2.74 3.06 -8.97
N HIS A 96 2.84 3.73 -7.84
CA HIS A 96 3.88 3.42 -6.86
C HIS A 96 3.80 1.98 -6.42
N LEU A 97 4.97 1.35 -6.31
CA LEU A 97 5.11 -0.01 -5.83
C LEU A 97 4.71 -0.10 -4.34
N LEU A 98 5.15 0.88 -3.54
CA LEU A 98 4.89 0.95 -2.11
C LEU A 98 4.33 2.31 -1.72
N HIS A 99 3.44 2.32 -0.74
CA HIS A 99 2.99 3.53 -0.06
C HIS A 99 3.23 3.41 1.43
N ARG A 100 3.92 4.40 2.01
CA ARG A 100 4.05 4.54 3.46
C ARG A 100 2.89 5.40 3.98
N PRO A 101 2.10 4.90 4.96
CA PRO A 101 1.06 5.71 5.58
C PRO A 101 1.69 6.92 6.29
N ARG A 102 1.04 8.08 6.17
CA ARG A 102 1.42 9.30 6.88
C ARG A 102 0.65 9.39 8.19
N ASN A 103 1.20 10.08 9.19
CA ASN A 103 0.52 10.34 10.47
C ASN A 103 0.01 9.06 11.16
N LEU A 104 0.76 7.96 11.04
CA LEU A 104 0.39 6.68 11.65
C LEU A 104 0.58 6.74 13.17
N THR A 105 -0.52 6.62 13.90
CA THR A 105 -0.55 6.43 15.35
C THR A 105 -1.37 5.19 15.68
N TRP A 106 -1.04 4.54 16.78
CA TRP A 106 -1.71 3.33 17.21
C TRP A 106 -1.81 3.22 18.72
N ARG A 107 -2.85 2.54 19.20
CA ARG A 107 -3.01 2.17 20.60
C ARG A 107 -3.71 0.82 20.72
N GLN A 108 -3.36 0.06 21.75
CA GLN A 108 -4.01 -1.20 22.10
C GLN A 108 -4.77 -1.04 23.42
N PHE A 109 -5.89 -1.73 23.55
CA PHE A 109 -6.70 -1.72 24.76
C PHE A 109 -7.61 -2.94 24.86
N GLY A 110 -8.05 -3.23 26.08
CA GLY A 110 -9.04 -4.25 26.36
C GLY A 110 -10.46 -3.72 26.22
N TYR A 111 -11.41 -4.56 25.84
CA TYR A 111 -12.84 -4.24 25.82
C TYR A 111 -13.70 -5.47 26.15
N SER A 112 -14.93 -5.24 26.58
CA SER A 112 -15.75 -6.29 27.20
C SER A 112 -16.88 -6.80 26.32
N GLN A 113 -17.42 -5.97 25.41
CA GLN A 113 -18.56 -6.33 24.56
C GLN A 113 -18.20 -6.22 23.06
N PRO A 114 -18.44 -7.26 22.23
CA PRO A 114 -18.14 -7.25 20.79
C PRO A 114 -18.70 -6.07 20.00
N ASP A 115 -19.89 -5.59 20.37
CA ASP A 115 -20.63 -4.53 19.67
C ASP A 115 -20.40 -3.13 20.27
N GLU A 116 -19.44 -2.99 21.18
CA GLU A 116 -19.09 -1.71 21.81
C GLU A 116 -18.48 -0.74 20.78
N ASP A 117 -18.93 0.53 20.77
CA ASP A 117 -18.37 1.55 19.88
C ASP A 117 -17.00 2.02 20.37
N LEU A 118 -15.94 1.40 19.87
CA LEU A 118 -14.56 1.71 20.28
C LEU A 118 -13.98 2.99 19.64
N LEU A 119 -14.74 3.70 18.79
CA LEU A 119 -14.28 4.87 18.04
C LEU A 119 -14.88 6.20 18.55
N SER A 120 -15.96 6.15 19.34
CA SER A 120 -16.51 7.35 19.95
C SER A 120 -15.51 8.00 20.93
N LYS A 121 -15.42 9.33 20.90
CA LYS A 121 -14.47 10.12 21.72
C LYS A 121 -14.72 10.02 23.23
N ASP A 122 -15.90 9.53 23.62
CA ASP A 122 -16.36 9.50 25.01
C ASP A 122 -16.01 8.18 25.73
N ASN A 123 -15.58 7.16 24.98
CA ASN A 123 -15.16 5.91 25.59
C ASN A 123 -13.72 6.04 26.11
N VAL A 124 -13.64 6.20 27.44
CA VAL A 124 -12.41 6.11 28.25
C VAL A 124 -11.88 4.69 28.12
N ILE A 125 -11.24 4.47 27.00
CA ILE A 125 -10.54 3.24 26.68
C ILE A 125 -9.34 3.18 27.61
N GLN A 126 -9.31 2.13 28.43
CA GLN A 126 -8.22 1.86 29.35
C GLN A 126 -6.95 1.58 28.53
N GLU A 127 -6.11 2.61 28.40
CA GLU A 127 -4.91 2.55 27.59
C GLU A 127 -3.95 1.49 28.16
N LEU A 128 -3.66 0.45 27.37
CA LEU A 128 -2.57 -0.46 27.71
C LEU A 128 -1.26 0.30 27.46
N PRO A 129 -0.27 0.23 28.37
CA PRO A 129 0.99 0.92 28.21
C PRO A 129 1.71 0.46 26.94
N THR A 130 1.73 1.33 25.93
CA THR A 130 2.45 1.10 24.66
C THR A 130 3.94 1.23 24.91
N SER A 131 4.72 0.15 24.71
CA SER A 131 6.16 0.07 24.97
C SER A 131 7.06 0.91 24.02
N ASN A 132 6.54 1.95 23.38
CA ASN A 132 7.30 2.83 22.49
C ASN A 132 7.52 4.23 23.07
N GLN A 133 7.69 4.34 24.39
CA GLN A 133 8.45 5.43 24.98
C GLN A 133 9.84 4.90 25.33
N ALA A 134 10.85 5.45 24.68
CA ALA A 134 12.25 5.23 25.05
C ALA A 134 12.41 5.43 26.56
N ALA A 135 13.11 4.49 27.19
CA ALA A 135 13.42 4.37 28.60
C ALA A 135 13.38 5.68 29.40
N SER A 136 12.56 5.72 30.46
CA SER A 136 13.03 6.07 31.81
C SER A 136 11.96 5.84 32.87
N THR A 137 12.39 5.14 33.93
CA THR A 137 11.88 5.18 35.31
C THR A 137 10.50 4.58 35.58
N GLY A 138 10.51 3.61 36.50
CA GLY A 138 9.40 2.72 36.79
C GLY A 138 8.15 3.40 37.33
N ALA A 139 7.01 2.81 36.98
CA ALA A 139 5.78 2.92 37.73
C ALA A 139 4.91 1.68 37.41
N GLU A 140 4.69 0.92 38.49
CA GLU A 140 3.59 0.02 38.82
C GLU A 140 2.72 -0.57 37.69
N THR A 141 2.87 -1.88 37.51
CA THR A 141 1.86 -2.77 36.92
C THR A 141 0.57 -2.69 37.74
N VAL A 142 -0.39 -1.89 37.28
CA VAL A 142 -1.77 -2.01 37.74
C VAL A 142 -2.38 -3.19 36.98
N ALA A 143 -2.65 -4.28 37.70
CA ALA A 143 -3.40 -5.42 37.20
C ALA A 143 -4.82 -4.95 36.90
N LEU A 144 -5.11 -4.76 35.62
CA LEU A 144 -6.45 -4.52 35.11
C LEU A 144 -7.03 -5.89 34.78
N GLU A 145 -8.26 -6.14 35.24
CA GLU A 145 -8.95 -7.39 34.95
C GLU A 145 -8.79 -7.72 33.46
N GLU A 146 -8.42 -8.97 33.15
CA GLU A 146 -8.18 -9.42 31.78
C GLU A 146 -9.48 -9.25 30.99
N ALA A 147 -9.61 -8.12 30.29
CA ALA A 147 -10.75 -7.87 29.42
C ALA A 147 -10.83 -9.01 28.40
N PRO A 148 -12.02 -9.58 28.15
CA PRO A 148 -12.18 -10.79 27.34
C PRO A 148 -11.73 -10.59 25.88
N PHE A 149 -11.66 -9.34 25.42
CA PHE A 149 -11.24 -9.00 24.07
C PHE A 149 -10.19 -7.88 24.07
N GLN A 150 -9.38 -7.85 23.01
CA GLN A 150 -8.39 -6.81 22.76
C GLN A 150 -8.65 -6.14 21.41
N ALA A 151 -8.46 -4.82 21.36
CA ALA A 151 -8.60 -4.03 20.15
C ALA A 151 -7.32 -3.25 19.83
N LEU A 152 -7.08 -3.04 18.54
CA LEU A 152 -6.03 -2.19 18.01
C LEU A 152 -6.67 -1.01 17.27
N HIS A 153 -6.51 0.20 17.80
CA HIS A 153 -6.95 1.42 17.15
C HIS A 153 -5.80 2.03 16.36
N LEU A 154 -6.03 2.26 15.07
CA LEU A 154 -5.07 2.84 14.14
C LEU A 154 -5.63 4.16 13.59
N THR A 155 -4.82 5.20 13.57
CA THR A 155 -5.11 6.44 12.84
C THR A 155 -3.98 6.69 11.86
N PHE A 156 -4.30 6.92 10.59
CA PHE A 156 -3.30 7.19 9.54
C PHE A 156 -3.95 7.91 8.35
N SER A 157 -3.11 8.48 7.48
CA SER A 157 -3.50 9.11 6.21
C SER A 157 -2.87 8.37 5.05
N LEU A 158 -3.68 8.07 4.02
CA LEU A 158 -3.22 7.48 2.77
C LEU A 158 -3.39 8.48 1.60
N PRO A 159 -2.54 8.41 0.56
CA PRO A 159 -2.78 9.11 -0.69
C PRO A 159 -4.07 8.66 -1.38
N SER A 160 -4.50 9.39 -2.41
CA SER A 160 -5.58 8.96 -3.29
C SER A 160 -5.26 7.60 -3.93
N SER A 161 -6.32 6.88 -4.29
CA SER A 161 -6.23 5.54 -4.91
C SER A 161 -5.53 4.47 -4.06
N CYS A 162 -5.36 4.68 -2.75
CA CYS A 162 -4.83 3.71 -1.79
C CYS A 162 -5.93 3.11 -0.90
N TYR A 163 -5.83 1.83 -0.58
CA TYR A 163 -6.82 1.11 0.21
C TYR A 163 -6.31 0.81 1.62
N ALA A 164 -7.04 1.26 2.65
CA ALA A 164 -6.73 0.97 4.05
C ALA A 164 -6.66 -0.53 4.35
N THR A 165 -7.47 -1.33 3.66
CA THR A 165 -7.46 -2.80 3.79
C THR A 165 -6.12 -3.42 3.41
N MET A 166 -5.36 -2.83 2.48
CA MET A 166 -4.03 -3.33 2.10
C MET A 166 -2.98 -3.04 3.18
N LEU A 167 -3.08 -1.89 3.85
CA LEU A 167 -2.24 -1.60 5.01
C LEU A 167 -2.54 -2.58 6.16
N ILE A 168 -3.82 -2.80 6.46
CA ILE A 168 -4.24 -3.75 7.51
C ILE A 168 -3.79 -5.16 7.16
N ARG A 169 -3.93 -5.60 5.90
CA ARG A 169 -3.45 -6.89 5.40
C ARG A 169 -1.95 -7.05 5.65
N GLU A 170 -1.17 -6.02 5.34
CA GLU A 170 0.28 -6.03 5.51
C GLU A 170 0.69 -6.05 6.99
N LEU A 171 -0.08 -5.40 7.86
CA LEU A 171 0.12 -5.40 9.30
C LEU A 171 -0.22 -6.77 9.93
N THR A 172 -1.37 -7.34 9.58
CA THR A 172 -1.85 -8.60 10.18
C THR A 172 -1.24 -9.84 9.52
N LYS A 173 -0.67 -9.70 8.32
CA LYS A 173 -0.22 -10.81 7.46
C LYS A 173 -1.32 -11.82 7.14
N GLN A 174 -2.59 -11.42 7.26
CA GLN A 174 -3.76 -12.26 7.01
C GLN A 174 -4.33 -12.06 5.62
N GLN A 175 -5.18 -12.98 5.16
CA GLN A 175 -5.91 -12.81 3.91
C GLN A 175 -7.12 -11.89 4.11
N THR A 176 -7.43 -11.07 3.10
CA THR A 176 -8.56 -10.13 3.11
C THR A 176 -9.85 -10.72 2.53
N SER A 177 -9.90 -12.04 2.29
CA SER A 177 -11.11 -12.67 1.73
C SER A 177 -12.22 -12.75 2.78
N VAL A 178 -13.47 -12.65 2.34
CA VAL A 178 -14.64 -12.78 3.24
C VAL A 178 -14.62 -14.13 3.97
N ALA A 179 -14.19 -15.20 3.30
CA ALA A 179 -14.07 -16.52 3.89
C ALA A 179 -13.01 -16.56 5.00
N ALA A 180 -11.83 -15.98 4.78
CA ALA A 180 -10.79 -15.88 5.79
C ALA A 180 -11.27 -15.06 6.99
N GLN A 181 -11.86 -13.89 6.76
CA GLN A 181 -12.39 -13.05 7.84
C GLN A 181 -13.49 -13.74 8.65
N LYS A 182 -14.41 -14.46 7.99
CA LYS A 182 -15.44 -15.27 8.68
C LYS A 182 -14.88 -16.42 9.50
N SER A 183 -13.74 -16.99 9.10
CA SER A 183 -13.09 -18.05 9.88
C SER A 183 -12.51 -17.52 11.19
N HIS A 184 -12.03 -16.28 11.19
CA HIS A 184 -11.46 -15.62 12.37
C HIS A 184 -12.53 -15.16 13.37
N SER A 185 -13.76 -14.87 12.92
CA SER A 185 -14.85 -14.45 13.81
C SER A 185 -15.63 -15.59 14.47
N LYS A 186 -15.46 -16.84 14.04
CA LYS A 186 -16.09 -18.03 14.67
C LYS A 186 -15.24 -18.68 15.76
N ALA A 187 -13.98 -18.28 15.90
CA ALA A 187 -13.03 -18.87 16.84
C ALA A 187 -12.86 -18.05 18.13
N ALA A 188 -13.61 -16.94 18.26
CA ALA A 188 -13.63 -16.06 19.43
C ALA A 188 -14.94 -16.23 20.20
#